data_AF-A0A7X7MGU4-F1
#
_entry.id   AF-A0A7X7MGU4-F1
#
_cell.length_a   1.000
_cell.length_b   1.000
_cell.length_c   1.000
_cell.angle_alpha   90.00
_cell.angle_beta   90.00
_cell.angle_gamma   90.00
#
_symmetry.space_group_name_H-M   'P 1'
#
loop_
_entity.id
_entity.type
_entity.pdbx_description
1 polymer ?
#
loop_
_entity_poly.entity_id
_entity_poly.type
_entity_poly.pdbx_seq_one_letter_code
_entity_poly.pdbx_strand_id
1 'polypeptide(L)'
;MNPSTIWLSCGVLKAEMEQLHRDGQIRGELRFLDSMLHMDPQQLQAVLGAELTELDAKGSRVVLVYGDCCSRMLDLVRQFGINRVSAINCAQMLVGRNRYRELMRDQAFMLLPEWAQRWKEILQGELGLHAEVACDLMRENRRELVYLDTAVAPVPWQAIEECAAYTGLPWRVEKVTLDPLLALLLQAESGDIPRLPEKTDTSSSSSTYYKPTTWADQVMMADVFSEILASSDPSQLAQILMEQMRELTGAHTAILIAHPEGVHSHRIM
;
A
#
# COMPACT_ATOMS: atom_id res chain seq x y z
N MET A 1 -12.59 8.14 32.65
CA MET A 1 -13.11 7.69 31.35
C MET A 1 -11.92 7.53 30.44
N ASN A 2 -11.69 6.35 29.86
CA ASN A 2 -10.64 6.22 28.84
C ASN A 2 -11.03 7.13 27.67
N PRO A 3 -10.09 7.91 27.11
CA PRO A 3 -10.39 8.71 25.94
C PRO A 3 -10.90 7.80 24.82
N SER A 4 -12.01 8.20 24.20
CA SER A 4 -12.60 7.51 23.05
C SER A 4 -11.53 7.40 21.95
N THR A 5 -11.32 6.20 21.41
CA THR A 5 -10.39 5.97 20.30
C THR A 5 -10.85 6.75 19.06
N ILE A 6 -9.92 7.38 18.35
CA ILE A 6 -10.16 7.96 17.03
C ILE A 6 -9.48 7.06 16.01
N TRP A 7 -10.27 6.52 15.08
CA TRP A 7 -9.79 5.71 13.97
C TRP A 7 -9.57 6.61 12.77
N LEU A 8 -8.32 6.98 12.50
CA LEU A 8 -7.96 7.75 11.31
C LEU A 8 -7.62 6.79 10.17
N SER A 9 -8.49 6.68 9.18
CA SER A 9 -8.47 5.61 8.16
C SER A 9 -8.48 6.14 6.74
N CYS A 10 -7.91 5.35 5.82
CA CYS A 10 -8.08 5.57 4.39
C CYS A 10 -9.56 5.43 4.00
N GLY A 11 -10.07 6.38 3.23
CA GLY A 11 -11.47 6.41 2.80
C GLY A 11 -11.90 5.17 2.00
N VAL A 12 -10.96 4.42 1.43
CA VAL A 12 -11.25 3.19 0.69
C VAL A 12 -11.88 2.10 1.58
N LEU A 13 -11.66 2.16 2.90
CA LEU A 13 -12.20 1.23 3.90
C LEU A 13 -13.42 1.80 4.63
N LYS A 14 -13.97 2.94 4.19
CA LYS A 14 -15.00 3.67 4.93
C LYS A 14 -16.24 2.80 5.20
N ALA A 15 -16.74 2.11 4.18
CA ALA A 15 -17.94 1.29 4.31
C ALA A 15 -17.72 0.15 5.31
N GLU A 16 -16.56 -0.52 5.24
CA GLU A 16 -16.17 -1.62 6.11
C GLU A 16 -15.99 -1.17 7.56
N MET A 17 -15.29 -0.04 7.78
CA MET A 17 -15.10 0.54 9.11
C MET A 17 -16.43 0.97 9.73
N GLU A 18 -17.32 1.60 8.95
CA GLU A 18 -18.65 1.96 9.42
C GLU A 18 -19.51 0.73 9.73
N GLN A 19 -19.39 -0.35 8.96
CA GLN A 19 -20.09 -1.61 9.23
C GLN A 19 -19.63 -2.20 10.58
N LEU A 20 -18.32 -2.34 10.78
CA LEU A 20 -17.76 -2.83 12.06
C LEU A 20 -18.17 -1.96 13.25
N HIS A 21 -18.30 -0.65 13.05
CA HIS A 21 -18.76 0.28 14.07
C HIS A 21 -20.25 0.13 14.37
N ARG A 22 -21.10 0.03 13.33
CA ARG A 22 -22.54 -0.21 13.49
C ARG A 22 -22.83 -1.53 14.21
N ASP A 23 -22.04 -2.56 13.91
CA ASP A 23 -22.14 -3.88 14.53
C ASP A 23 -21.58 -3.90 15.97
N GLY A 24 -21.02 -2.78 16.44
CA GLY A 24 -20.47 -2.63 17.79
C GLY A 24 -19.16 -3.39 18.02
N GLN A 25 -18.51 -3.87 16.95
CA GLN A 25 -17.26 -4.61 17.00
C GLN A 25 -16.05 -3.69 17.24
N ILE A 26 -16.14 -2.43 16.81
CA ILE A 26 -15.21 -1.35 17.17
C ILE A 26 -15.98 -0.17 17.76
N ARG A 27 -15.34 0.56 18.68
CA ARG A 27 -15.92 1.76 19.31
C ARG A 27 -15.01 2.96 19.10
N GLY A 28 -15.58 4.15 19.14
CA GLY A 28 -14.84 5.39 18.99
C GLY A 28 -15.32 6.24 17.82
N GLU A 29 -14.57 7.30 17.53
CA GLU A 29 -14.84 8.21 16.41
C GLU A 29 -14.17 7.69 15.15
N LEU A 30 -14.90 7.64 14.04
CA LEU A 30 -14.36 7.30 12.73
C LEU A 30 -14.00 8.59 11.97
N ARG A 31 -12.76 8.68 11.50
CA ARG A 31 -12.29 9.75 10.61
C ARG A 31 -11.69 9.16 9.35
N PHE A 32 -12.06 9.73 8.21
CA PHE A 32 -11.63 9.25 6.90
C PHE A 32 -11.00 10.38 6.10
N LEU A 33 -9.87 10.11 5.45
CA LEU A 33 -9.33 10.96 4.41
C LEU A 33 -9.63 10.36 3.03
N ASP A 34 -9.66 11.18 1.99
CA ASP A 34 -9.92 10.70 0.63
C ASP A 34 -8.93 9.61 0.24
N SER A 35 -9.43 8.52 -0.34
CA SER A 35 -8.60 7.41 -0.81
C SER A 35 -7.67 7.84 -1.95
N MET A 36 -8.02 8.90 -2.69
CA MET A 36 -7.19 9.43 -3.77
C MET A 36 -5.90 10.09 -3.28
N LEU A 37 -5.79 10.45 -1.99
CA LEU A 37 -4.50 10.86 -1.42
C LEU A 37 -3.44 9.77 -1.55
N HIS A 38 -3.83 8.50 -1.74
CA HIS A 38 -2.87 7.44 -2.05
C HIS A 38 -2.08 7.71 -3.34
N MET A 39 -2.62 8.50 -4.27
CA MET A 39 -1.99 8.87 -5.55
C MET A 39 -1.00 10.02 -5.43
N ASP A 40 -0.95 10.72 -4.28
CA ASP A 40 0.05 11.74 -3.96
C ASP A 40 0.62 11.51 -2.55
N PRO A 41 1.70 10.71 -2.41
CA PRO A 41 2.28 10.38 -1.11
C PRO A 41 2.80 11.60 -0.35
N GLN A 42 3.20 12.66 -1.04
CA GLN A 42 3.67 13.89 -0.40
C GLN A 42 2.48 14.64 0.23
N GLN A 43 1.39 14.77 -0.53
CA GLN A 43 0.16 15.34 -0.02
C GLN A 43 -0.45 14.50 1.10
N LEU A 44 -0.50 13.16 0.95
CA LEU A 44 -0.96 12.25 2.00
C LEU A 44 -0.18 12.45 3.30
N GLN A 45 1.15 12.52 3.22
CA GLN A 45 1.99 12.77 4.39
C GLN A 45 1.68 14.13 5.03
N ALA A 46 1.49 15.18 4.23
CA ALA A 46 1.18 16.52 4.74
C ALA A 46 -0.20 16.55 5.44
N VAL A 47 -1.23 15.96 4.83
CA VAL A 47 -2.59 15.89 5.39
C VAL A 47 -2.61 15.04 6.66
N LEU A 48 -2.00 13.86 6.65
CA LEU A 48 -1.89 13.03 7.86
C LEU A 48 -1.14 13.77 8.98
N GLY A 49 -0.04 14.45 8.67
CA GLY A 49 0.70 15.24 9.66
C GLY A 49 -0.15 16.36 10.27
N ALA A 50 -0.94 17.06 9.47
CA ALA A 50 -1.84 18.11 9.95
C ALA A 50 -2.95 17.54 10.87
N GLU A 51 -3.63 16.47 10.44
CA GLU A 51 -4.66 15.79 11.24
C GLU A 51 -4.11 15.27 12.57
N LEU A 52 -2.96 14.60 12.53
CA LEU A 52 -2.33 14.07 13.74
C LEU A 52 -1.89 15.18 14.70
N THR A 53 -1.41 16.32 14.17
CA THR A 53 -1.07 17.49 15.00
C THR A 53 -2.30 18.05 15.72
N GLU A 54 -3.43 18.16 15.02
CA GLU A 54 -4.68 18.63 15.63
C GLU A 54 -5.19 17.67 16.71
N LEU A 55 -5.14 16.36 16.42
CA LEU A 55 -5.61 15.33 17.33
C LEU A 55 -4.73 15.18 18.58
N ASP A 56 -3.42 15.31 18.42
CA ASP A 56 -2.43 15.31 19.50
C ASP A 56 -2.61 16.55 20.42
N ALA A 57 -2.84 17.73 19.84
CA ALA A 57 -3.14 18.94 20.61
C ALA A 57 -4.41 18.81 21.47
N LYS A 58 -5.34 17.92 21.09
CA LYS A 58 -6.55 17.58 21.85
C LYS A 58 -6.35 16.44 22.85
N GLY A 59 -5.16 15.84 22.92
CA GLY A 59 -4.86 14.68 23.76
C GLY A 59 -5.63 13.43 23.34
N SER A 60 -5.96 13.30 22.06
CA SER A 60 -6.79 12.21 21.53
C SER A 60 -6.00 10.91 21.44
N ARG A 61 -6.64 9.78 21.78
CA ARG A 61 -6.09 8.45 21.50
C ARG A 61 -6.37 8.10 20.04
N VAL A 62 -5.33 8.10 19.20
CA VAL A 62 -5.47 7.81 17.75
C VAL A 62 -4.95 6.43 17.42
N VAL A 63 -5.70 5.71 16.59
CA VAL A 63 -5.25 4.51 15.87
C VAL A 63 -5.26 4.82 14.37
N LEU A 64 -4.10 4.68 13.74
CA LEU A 64 -3.92 4.90 12.32
C LEU A 64 -4.23 3.61 11.53
N VAL A 65 -5.22 3.68 10.65
CA VAL A 65 -5.67 2.57 9.80
C VAL A 65 -5.18 2.82 8.37
N TYR A 66 -3.86 2.77 8.22
CA TYR A 66 -3.13 2.97 6.96
C TYR A 66 -2.01 1.95 6.80
N GLY A 67 -1.80 1.53 5.56
CA GLY A 67 -0.62 0.79 5.16
C GLY A 67 0.61 1.66 5.00
N ASP A 68 1.63 1.17 4.32
CA ASP A 68 2.87 1.90 4.02
C ASP A 68 2.69 2.80 2.78
N CYS A 69 1.69 3.69 2.85
CA CYS A 69 1.25 4.52 1.72
C CYS A 69 2.14 5.74 1.45
N CYS A 70 3.09 6.05 2.34
CA CYS A 70 4.12 7.06 2.14
C CYS A 70 5.41 6.68 2.89
N SER A 71 6.55 7.19 2.43
CA SER A 71 7.88 6.82 2.95
C SER A 71 8.08 7.16 4.43
N ARG A 72 7.34 8.14 4.96
CA ARG A 72 7.46 8.63 6.34
C ARG A 72 6.33 8.16 7.25
N MET A 73 5.58 7.13 6.86
CA MET A 73 4.48 6.58 7.66
C MET A 73 4.95 6.18 9.06
N LEU A 74 6.11 5.52 9.16
CA LEU A 74 6.69 5.10 10.45
C LEU A 74 7.18 6.29 11.28
N ASP A 75 7.68 7.34 10.64
CA ASP A 75 8.11 8.55 11.33
C ASP A 75 6.92 9.25 11.99
N LEU A 76 5.78 9.36 11.27
CA LEU A 76 4.55 9.91 11.82
C LEU A 76 4.08 9.10 13.03
N VAL A 77 4.05 7.77 12.92
CA VAL A 77 3.66 6.87 14.01
C VAL A 77 4.53 7.10 15.25
N ARG A 78 5.86 7.18 15.08
CA ARG A 78 6.81 7.41 16.18
C ARG A 78 6.69 8.82 16.77
N GLN A 79 6.59 9.84 15.91
CA GLN A 79 6.53 11.24 16.30
C GLN A 79 5.34 11.51 17.23
N PHE A 80 4.17 10.96 16.91
CA PHE A 80 2.94 11.16 17.67
C PHE A 80 2.68 10.06 18.71
N GLY A 81 3.54 9.04 18.81
CA GLY A 81 3.37 7.93 19.75
C GLY A 81 2.06 7.17 19.57
N ILE A 82 1.53 7.12 18.35
CA ILE A 82 0.23 6.52 18.02
C ILE A 82 0.38 5.06 17.63
N ASN A 83 -0.71 4.30 17.70
CA ASN A 83 -0.76 2.94 17.21
C ASN A 83 -1.16 2.90 15.73
N ARG A 84 -0.68 1.91 14.98
CA ARG A 84 -1.04 1.67 13.57
C ARG A 84 -1.32 0.20 13.32
N VAL A 85 -2.27 -0.09 12.43
CA VAL A 85 -2.52 -1.45 11.93
C VAL A 85 -1.26 -2.07 11.31
N SER A 86 -1.05 -3.37 11.52
CA SER A 86 0.11 -4.11 10.99
C SER A 86 -0.17 -4.71 9.61
N ALA A 87 -0.38 -3.84 8.61
CA ALA A 87 -0.59 -4.22 7.23
C ALA A 87 0.10 -3.24 6.27
N ILE A 88 0.48 -3.71 5.08
CA ILE A 88 1.21 -2.91 4.09
C ILE A 88 0.30 -2.03 3.23
N ASN A 89 -0.97 -2.41 3.04
CA ASN A 89 -1.98 -1.63 2.32
C ASN A 89 -3.40 -2.11 2.67
N CYS A 90 -4.40 -1.39 2.15
CA CYS A 90 -5.82 -1.65 2.44
C CYS A 90 -6.30 -3.00 1.90
N ALA A 91 -5.76 -3.47 0.77
CA ALA A 91 -6.07 -4.80 0.25
C ALA A 91 -5.66 -5.89 1.25
N GLN A 92 -4.42 -5.84 1.77
CA GLN A 92 -3.96 -6.78 2.79
C GLN A 92 -4.80 -6.74 4.07
N MET A 93 -5.32 -5.56 4.44
CA MET A 93 -6.21 -5.46 5.60
C MET A 93 -7.51 -6.25 5.40
N LEU A 94 -8.03 -6.30 4.18
CA LEU A 94 -9.27 -7.04 3.85
C LEU A 94 -9.03 -8.54 3.69
N VAL A 95 -8.03 -8.95 2.89
CA VAL A 95 -7.81 -10.38 2.61
C VAL A 95 -6.96 -11.10 3.67
N GLY A 96 -6.26 -10.34 4.51
CA GLY A 96 -5.27 -10.87 5.44
C GLY A 96 -3.93 -11.23 4.79
N ARG A 97 -2.90 -11.38 5.63
CA ARG A 97 -1.49 -11.50 5.20
C ARG A 97 -1.23 -12.66 4.25
N ASN A 98 -1.73 -13.85 4.56
CA ASN A 98 -1.43 -15.06 3.78
C ASN A 98 -2.08 -15.00 2.39
N ARG A 99 -3.37 -14.68 2.34
CA ARG A 99 -4.10 -14.59 1.08
C ARG A 99 -3.59 -13.44 0.21
N TYR A 100 -3.21 -12.31 0.82
CA TYR A 100 -2.54 -11.23 0.11
C TYR A 100 -1.26 -11.70 -0.61
N ARG A 101 -0.43 -12.52 0.05
CA ARG A 101 0.80 -13.05 -0.57
C ARG A 101 0.51 -13.99 -1.73
N GLU A 102 -0.56 -14.78 -1.65
CA GLU A 102 -0.99 -15.64 -2.76
C GLU A 102 -1.45 -14.80 -3.95
N LEU A 103 -2.34 -13.83 -3.72
CA LEU A 103 -2.83 -12.91 -4.76
C LEU A 103 -1.69 -12.14 -5.44
N MET A 104 -0.71 -11.66 -4.68
CA MET A 104 0.47 -11.01 -5.25
C MET A 104 1.34 -11.97 -6.07
N ARG A 105 1.54 -13.21 -5.61
CA ARG A 105 2.28 -14.25 -6.36
C ARG A 105 1.57 -14.58 -7.68
N ASP A 106 0.25 -14.59 -7.66
CA ASP A 106 -0.58 -14.83 -8.84
C ASP A 106 -0.70 -13.56 -9.71
N GLN A 107 0.01 -12.48 -9.37
CA GLN A 107 0.01 -11.19 -10.07
C GLN A 107 -1.40 -10.61 -10.23
N ALA A 108 -2.24 -10.80 -9.20
CA ALA A 108 -3.60 -10.28 -9.16
C ALA A 108 -3.61 -8.76 -8.93
N PHE A 109 -4.35 -8.05 -9.76
CA PHE A 109 -4.75 -6.67 -9.50
C PHE A 109 -6.00 -6.67 -8.60
N MET A 110 -5.81 -6.40 -7.31
CA MET A 110 -6.89 -6.38 -6.33
C MET A 110 -7.68 -5.06 -6.42
N LEU A 111 -8.95 -5.15 -6.83
CA LEU A 111 -9.87 -4.02 -6.92
C LEU A 111 -10.76 -3.95 -5.66
N LEU A 112 -10.62 -2.88 -4.88
CA LEU A 112 -11.39 -2.66 -3.65
C LEU A 112 -12.79 -2.11 -3.94
N PRO A 113 -13.78 -2.33 -3.05
CA PRO A 113 -15.16 -1.86 -3.23
C PRO A 113 -15.32 -0.39 -3.60
N GLU A 114 -14.67 0.52 -2.87
CA GLU A 114 -14.78 1.95 -3.09
C GLU A 114 -14.15 2.38 -4.42
N TRP A 115 -12.99 1.79 -4.76
CA TRP A 115 -12.30 2.05 -6.03
C TRP A 115 -13.02 1.45 -7.24
N ALA A 116 -13.74 0.34 -7.09
CA ALA A 116 -14.50 -0.26 -8.18
C ALA A 116 -15.53 0.71 -8.75
N GLN A 117 -16.15 1.55 -7.92
CA GLN A 117 -17.10 2.58 -8.35
C GLN A 117 -16.41 3.78 -9.02
N ARG A 118 -15.16 4.06 -8.64
CA ARG A 118 -14.37 5.22 -9.08
C ARG A 118 -13.26 4.85 -10.07
N TRP A 119 -13.29 3.66 -10.66
CA TRP A 119 -12.17 3.16 -11.46
C TRP A 119 -11.78 4.09 -12.62
N LYS A 120 -12.75 4.80 -13.22
CA LYS A 120 -12.50 5.77 -14.30
C LYS A 120 -11.69 6.97 -13.80
N GLU A 121 -12.07 7.52 -12.66
CA GLU A 121 -11.34 8.62 -12.00
C GLU A 121 -9.89 8.19 -11.71
N ILE A 122 -9.72 6.97 -11.20
CA ILE A 122 -8.41 6.41 -10.85
C ILE A 122 -7.55 6.20 -12.10
N LEU A 123 -8.01 5.39 -13.06
CA LEU A 123 -7.18 4.99 -14.20
C LEU A 123 -7.05 6.10 -15.25
N GLN A 124 -8.11 6.88 -15.49
CA GLN A 124 -8.12 7.89 -16.54
C GLN A 124 -7.75 9.28 -16.02
N GLY A 125 -8.17 9.61 -14.80
CA GLY A 125 -7.89 10.91 -14.17
C GLY A 125 -6.51 10.91 -13.54
N GLU A 126 -6.37 10.19 -12.43
CA GLU A 126 -5.17 10.23 -11.58
C GLU A 126 -3.94 9.61 -12.26
N LEU A 127 -4.10 8.44 -12.90
CA LEU A 127 -2.99 7.82 -13.63
C LEU A 127 -2.81 8.38 -15.05
N GLY A 128 -3.81 9.10 -15.59
CA GLY A 128 -3.77 9.62 -16.96
C GLY A 128 -3.64 8.55 -18.04
N LEU A 129 -3.97 7.28 -17.75
CA LEU A 129 -3.77 6.18 -18.67
C LEU A 129 -4.93 6.12 -19.65
N HIS A 130 -4.66 6.35 -20.93
CA HIS A 130 -5.60 6.06 -22.01
C HIS A 130 -5.77 4.54 -22.20
N ALA A 131 -6.90 4.11 -22.78
CA ALA A 131 -7.31 2.70 -22.80
C ALA A 131 -6.26 1.74 -23.36
N GLU A 132 -5.64 2.08 -24.48
CA GLU A 132 -4.61 1.22 -25.11
C GLU A 132 -3.38 1.05 -24.20
N VAL A 133 -2.88 2.15 -23.63
CA VAL A 133 -1.73 2.14 -22.70
C VAL A 133 -2.07 1.42 -21.41
N ALA A 134 -3.26 1.64 -20.85
CA ALA A 134 -3.72 0.95 -19.65
C ALA A 134 -3.81 -0.56 -19.91
N CYS A 135 -4.33 -0.97 -21.06
CA CYS A 135 -4.48 -2.37 -21.43
C CYS A 135 -3.14 -3.08 -21.62
N ASP A 136 -2.18 -2.44 -22.28
CA ASP A 136 -0.84 -3.01 -22.48
C ASP A 136 -0.09 -3.10 -21.15
N LEU A 137 -0.02 -1.99 -20.41
CA LEU A 137 0.65 -1.94 -19.10
C LEU A 137 0.07 -2.98 -18.13
N MET A 138 -1.25 -3.09 -18.04
CA MET A 138 -1.87 -4.02 -17.10
C MET A 138 -1.65 -5.48 -17.50
N ARG A 139 -1.72 -5.82 -18.80
CA ARG A 139 -1.47 -7.19 -19.26
C ARG A 139 -0.01 -7.63 -19.14
N GLU A 140 0.94 -6.69 -19.21
CA GLU A 140 2.36 -6.96 -19.00
C GLU A 140 2.68 -7.26 -17.53
N ASN A 141 1.98 -6.61 -16.60
CA ASN A 141 2.32 -6.65 -15.17
C ASN A 141 1.37 -7.51 -14.32
N ARG A 142 0.14 -7.78 -14.81
CA ARG A 142 -0.93 -8.43 -14.03
C ARG A 142 -1.59 -9.55 -14.84
N ARG A 143 -2.05 -10.59 -14.14
CA ARG A 143 -2.69 -11.76 -14.77
C ARG A 143 -4.21 -11.74 -14.69
N GLU A 144 -4.74 -11.19 -13.61
CA GLU A 144 -6.18 -11.13 -13.37
C GLU A 144 -6.55 -9.88 -12.56
N LEU A 145 -7.79 -9.41 -12.73
CA LEU A 145 -8.42 -8.45 -11.84
C LEU A 145 -9.27 -9.21 -10.83
N VAL A 146 -9.00 -9.01 -9.54
CA VAL A 146 -9.73 -9.66 -8.44
C VAL A 146 -10.49 -8.60 -7.68
N TYR A 147 -11.81 -8.57 -7.85
CA TYR A 147 -12.67 -7.71 -7.06
C TYR A 147 -12.89 -8.32 -5.67
N LEU A 148 -12.63 -7.54 -4.62
CA LEU A 148 -12.81 -7.96 -3.23
C LEU A 148 -14.22 -7.63 -2.75
N ASP A 149 -15.09 -8.63 -2.70
CA ASP A 149 -16.48 -8.51 -2.21
C ASP A 149 -16.53 -8.66 -0.68
N THR A 150 -16.63 -7.53 0.01
CA THR A 150 -16.73 -7.46 1.49
C THR A 150 -18.13 -7.74 2.02
N ALA A 151 -19.12 -7.95 1.14
CA ALA A 151 -20.54 -8.08 1.45
C ALA A 151 -21.17 -6.87 2.18
N VAL A 152 -20.44 -5.75 2.32
CA VAL A 152 -20.95 -4.52 2.95
C VAL A 152 -21.86 -3.73 2.00
N ALA A 153 -21.55 -3.76 0.70
CA ALA A 153 -22.32 -3.13 -0.35
C ALA A 153 -22.55 -4.10 -1.52
N PRO A 154 -23.60 -3.91 -2.34
CA PRO A 154 -23.81 -4.72 -3.53
C PRO A 154 -22.62 -4.65 -4.49
N VAL A 155 -22.26 -5.80 -5.07
CA VAL A 155 -21.19 -5.90 -6.07
C VAL A 155 -21.54 -5.04 -7.30
N PRO A 156 -20.67 -4.10 -7.71
CA PRO A 156 -20.91 -3.24 -8.86
C PRO A 156 -20.47 -3.91 -10.17
N TRP A 157 -21.22 -4.94 -10.57
CA TRP A 157 -20.92 -5.79 -11.73
C TRP A 157 -20.54 -5.01 -12.98
N GLN A 158 -21.36 -4.02 -13.37
CA GLN A 158 -21.10 -3.21 -14.55
C GLN A 158 -19.77 -2.44 -14.45
N ALA A 159 -19.47 -1.85 -13.30
CA ALA A 159 -18.24 -1.07 -13.14
C ALA A 159 -17.00 -1.96 -13.19
N ILE A 160 -17.08 -3.17 -12.63
CA ILE A 160 -15.99 -4.17 -12.67
C ILE A 160 -15.78 -4.66 -14.11
N GLU A 161 -16.86 -4.98 -14.82
CA GLU A 161 -16.80 -5.42 -16.22
C GLU A 161 -16.19 -4.34 -17.13
N GLU A 162 -16.60 -3.09 -16.96
CA GLU A 162 -16.02 -1.96 -17.70
C GLU A 162 -14.53 -1.77 -17.37
N CYS A 163 -14.14 -1.86 -16.10
CA CYS A 163 -12.74 -1.76 -15.67
C CYS A 163 -11.89 -2.92 -16.22
N ALA A 164 -12.40 -4.14 -16.17
CA ALA A 164 -11.73 -5.32 -16.72
C ALA A 164 -11.55 -5.21 -18.25
N ALA A 165 -12.58 -4.75 -18.96
CA ALA A 165 -12.48 -4.47 -20.39
C ALA A 165 -11.45 -3.37 -20.69
N TYR A 166 -11.39 -2.33 -19.86
CA TYR A 166 -10.44 -1.22 -20.00
C TYR A 166 -8.99 -1.65 -19.78
N THR A 167 -8.75 -2.50 -18.79
CA THR A 167 -7.42 -3.02 -18.41
C THR A 167 -7.01 -4.25 -19.22
N GLY A 168 -7.93 -4.86 -19.97
CA GLY A 168 -7.67 -6.08 -20.74
C GLY A 168 -7.45 -7.33 -19.89
N LEU A 169 -7.80 -7.30 -18.61
CA LEU A 169 -7.58 -8.41 -17.68
C LEU A 169 -8.81 -9.32 -17.59
N PRO A 170 -8.65 -10.66 -17.52
CA PRO A 170 -9.71 -11.51 -17.04
C PRO A 170 -10.02 -11.15 -15.59
N TRP A 171 -11.27 -11.30 -15.17
CA TRP A 171 -11.69 -10.89 -13.84
C TRP A 171 -12.52 -11.94 -13.11
N ARG A 172 -12.46 -11.89 -11.78
CA ARG A 172 -13.29 -12.69 -10.87
C ARG A 172 -13.62 -11.94 -9.59
N VAL A 173 -14.67 -12.38 -8.91
CA VAL A 173 -15.03 -11.91 -7.57
C VAL A 173 -14.44 -12.84 -6.52
N GLU A 174 -13.79 -12.26 -5.51
CA GLU A 174 -13.34 -12.95 -4.31
C GLU A 174 -14.11 -12.42 -3.11
N LYS A 175 -14.90 -13.29 -2.46
CA LYS A 175 -15.60 -12.96 -1.22
C LYS A 175 -14.60 -12.89 -0.07
N VAL A 176 -14.67 -11.82 0.69
CA VAL A 176 -13.81 -11.58 1.86
C VAL A 176 -14.68 -11.24 3.07
N THR A 177 -14.31 -11.75 4.24
CA THR A 177 -14.96 -11.35 5.50
C THR A 177 -14.23 -10.14 6.08
N LEU A 178 -14.86 -9.43 7.03
CA LEU A 178 -14.22 -8.33 7.74
C LEU A 178 -13.33 -8.81 8.90
N ASP A 179 -13.22 -10.12 9.13
CA ASP A 179 -12.46 -10.67 10.26
C ASP A 179 -10.96 -10.29 10.23
N PRO A 180 -10.26 -10.32 9.08
CA PRO A 180 -8.86 -9.90 9.02
C PRO A 180 -8.69 -8.42 9.38
N LEU A 181 -9.58 -7.56 8.89
CA LEU A 181 -9.59 -6.13 9.21
C LEU A 181 -9.86 -5.94 10.71
N LEU A 182 -10.90 -6.56 11.25
CA LEU A 182 -11.25 -6.46 12.66
C LEU A 182 -10.10 -6.91 13.57
N ALA A 183 -9.44 -8.03 13.25
CA ALA A 183 -8.30 -8.51 14.01
C ALA A 183 -7.16 -7.48 14.06
N LEU A 184 -6.85 -6.84 12.93
CA LEU A 184 -5.84 -5.77 12.87
C LEU A 184 -6.22 -4.53 13.67
N LEU A 185 -7.50 -4.15 13.64
CA LEU A 185 -8.02 -3.01 14.40
C LEU A 185 -7.94 -3.25 15.91
N LEU A 186 -8.40 -4.40 16.38
CA LEU A 186 -8.35 -4.77 17.81
C LEU A 186 -6.91 -4.90 18.31
N GLN A 187 -6.02 -5.47 17.50
CA GLN A 187 -4.59 -5.52 17.81
C GLN A 187 -4.00 -4.10 17.95
N ALA A 188 -4.25 -3.22 16.97
CA ALA A 188 -3.73 -1.86 17.00
C ALA A 188 -4.33 -1.05 18.16
N GLU A 189 -5.62 -1.22 18.47
CA GLU A 189 -6.23 -0.57 19.61
C GLU A 189 -5.63 -1.02 20.93
N SER A 190 -5.36 -2.32 21.13
CA SER A 190 -4.77 -2.83 22.38
C SER A 190 -3.36 -2.29 22.66
N GLY A 191 -2.62 -1.88 21.63
CA GLY A 191 -1.20 -1.53 21.72
C GLY A 191 -0.25 -2.73 21.59
N ASP A 192 -0.79 -3.94 21.40
CA ASP A 192 -0.01 -5.15 21.11
C ASP A 192 0.42 -5.22 19.63
N ILE A 193 1.07 -4.15 19.16
CA ILE A 193 1.66 -4.10 17.83
C ILE A 193 3.10 -4.61 17.93
N PRO A 194 3.50 -5.62 17.14
CA PRO A 194 4.89 -6.06 17.08
C PRO A 194 5.78 -4.86 16.76
N ARG A 195 6.76 -4.56 17.64
CA ARG A 195 7.71 -3.49 17.39
C ARG A 195 8.45 -3.78 16.09
N LEU A 196 8.43 -2.81 15.16
CA LEU A 196 9.31 -2.85 14.00
C LEU A 196 10.77 -2.91 14.50
N PRO A 197 11.64 -3.73 13.89
CA PRO A 197 13.05 -3.75 14.26
C PRO A 197 13.62 -2.33 14.17
N GLU A 198 14.25 -1.85 15.24
CA GLU A 198 15.00 -0.59 15.20
C GLU A 198 16.11 -0.69 14.15
N LYS A 199 16.12 0.22 13.18
CA LYS A 199 17.30 0.43 12.35
C LYS A 199 18.35 1.07 13.25
N THR A 200 19.42 0.33 13.54
CA THR A 200 20.63 0.88 14.13
C THR A 200 21.25 1.89 13.16
N ASP A 201 21.34 3.15 13.59
CA ASP A 201 21.95 4.23 12.84
C ASP A 201 23.41 3.93 12.51
N THR A 202 23.71 3.71 11.22
CA THR A 202 25.07 3.84 10.71
C THR A 202 25.09 4.69 9.44
N SER A 203 25.59 5.91 9.65
CA SER A 203 26.34 6.79 8.74
C SER A 203 25.71 7.25 7.43
N SER A 204 25.61 8.58 7.36
CA SER A 204 25.50 9.44 6.19
C SER A 204 26.48 9.10 5.06
N SER A 205 25.97 8.96 3.84
CA SER A 205 26.74 9.25 2.63
C SER A 205 25.86 9.96 1.62
N SER A 206 26.28 11.17 1.23
CA SER A 206 25.67 11.96 0.16
C SER A 206 25.77 11.21 -1.16
N SER A 207 24.64 10.70 -1.65
CA SER A 207 24.50 10.22 -3.02
C SER A 207 23.47 11.10 -3.71
N THR A 208 23.83 11.63 -4.87
CA THR A 208 22.94 12.40 -5.74
C THR A 208 21.79 11.51 -6.19
N TYR A 209 20.72 11.56 -5.42
CA TYR A 209 19.49 10.80 -5.63
C TYR A 209 18.80 11.30 -6.90
N TYR A 210 18.65 10.43 -7.90
CA TYR A 210 17.76 10.72 -9.02
C TYR A 210 16.33 10.69 -8.47
N LYS A 211 15.64 11.84 -8.49
CA LYS A 211 14.24 11.93 -8.07
C LYS A 211 13.37 11.32 -9.16
N PRO A 212 12.55 10.30 -8.86
CA PRO A 212 11.56 9.79 -9.80
C PRO A 212 10.67 10.94 -10.27
N THR A 213 10.56 11.16 -11.57
CA THR A 213 9.86 12.32 -12.14
C THR A 213 8.38 12.06 -12.39
N THR A 214 7.91 10.81 -12.30
CA THR A 214 6.50 10.47 -12.49
C THR A 214 5.95 9.55 -11.38
N TRP A 215 4.63 9.57 -11.22
CA TRP A 215 3.89 8.71 -10.28
C TRP A 215 3.98 7.22 -10.65
N ALA A 216 4.00 6.91 -11.94
CA ALA A 216 4.23 5.55 -12.45
C ALA A 216 5.57 4.99 -11.95
N ASP A 217 6.64 5.79 -11.95
CA ASP A 217 7.96 5.37 -11.44
C ASP A 217 7.92 5.00 -9.94
N GLN A 218 7.05 5.66 -9.16
CA GLN A 218 6.94 5.44 -7.71
C GLN A 218 6.07 4.22 -7.38
N VAL A 219 4.99 3.99 -8.13
CA VAL A 219 4.12 2.80 -7.98
C VAL A 219 4.83 1.54 -8.46
N MET A 220 5.52 1.61 -9.60
CA MET A 220 6.36 0.51 -10.11
C MET A 220 7.47 0.18 -9.12
N MET A 221 8.12 1.18 -8.50
CA MET A 221 9.08 0.91 -7.41
C MET A 221 8.44 0.16 -6.23
N ALA A 222 7.24 0.53 -5.78
CA ALA A 222 6.58 -0.11 -4.63
C ALA A 222 6.15 -1.56 -4.93
N ASP A 223 5.69 -1.84 -6.14
CA ASP A 223 5.40 -3.19 -6.61
C ASP A 223 6.68 -4.02 -6.78
N VAL A 224 7.74 -3.45 -7.34
CA VAL A 224 9.05 -4.09 -7.49
C VAL A 224 9.66 -4.44 -6.13
N PHE A 225 9.60 -3.55 -5.13
CA PHE A 225 10.06 -3.88 -3.77
C PHE A 225 9.20 -4.99 -3.14
N SER A 226 7.91 -5.04 -3.45
CA SER A 226 7.03 -6.11 -3.01
C SER A 226 7.34 -7.45 -3.68
N GLU A 227 7.69 -7.46 -4.97
CA GLU A 227 8.15 -8.64 -5.71
C GLU A 227 9.54 -9.12 -5.26
N ILE A 228 10.47 -8.20 -5.02
CA ILE A 228 11.81 -8.46 -4.45
C ILE A 228 11.69 -9.09 -3.06
N LEU A 229 10.79 -8.59 -2.21
CA LEU A 229 10.56 -9.13 -0.86
C LEU A 229 9.73 -10.43 -0.87
N ALA A 230 9.00 -10.70 -1.94
CA ALA A 230 8.20 -11.92 -2.11
C ALA A 230 8.96 -13.05 -2.83
N SER A 231 10.00 -12.74 -3.59
CA SER A 231 10.82 -13.72 -4.30
C SER A 231 11.69 -14.54 -3.35
N SER A 232 11.66 -15.87 -3.53
CA SER A 232 12.53 -16.82 -2.81
C SER A 232 13.67 -17.33 -3.69
N ASP A 233 13.74 -16.86 -4.95
CA ASP A 233 14.73 -17.27 -5.95
C ASP A 233 15.77 -16.16 -6.12
N PRO A 234 17.03 -16.38 -5.68
CA PRO A 234 18.11 -15.41 -5.79
C PRO A 234 18.44 -15.01 -7.23
N SER A 235 18.20 -15.88 -8.21
CA SER A 235 18.49 -15.59 -9.62
C SER A 235 17.46 -14.63 -10.22
N GLN A 236 16.19 -14.84 -9.89
CA GLN A 236 15.10 -13.94 -10.30
C GLN A 236 15.21 -12.57 -9.61
N LEU A 237 15.60 -12.56 -8.33
CA LEU A 237 15.89 -11.35 -7.57
C LEU A 237 17.01 -10.52 -8.20
N ALA A 238 18.11 -11.19 -8.58
CA ALA A 238 19.26 -10.54 -9.21
C ALA A 238 18.90 -9.96 -10.58
N GLN A 239 18.06 -10.65 -11.36
CA GLN A 239 17.63 -10.19 -12.67
C GLN A 239 16.75 -8.94 -12.58
N ILE A 240 15.75 -8.94 -11.69
CA ILE A 240 14.88 -7.78 -11.44
C ILE A 240 15.72 -6.58 -10.98
N LEU A 241 16.63 -6.78 -10.02
CA LEU A 241 17.52 -5.71 -9.54
C LEU A 241 18.45 -5.18 -10.66
N MET A 242 18.97 -6.05 -11.52
CA MET A 242 19.87 -5.64 -12.61
C MET A 242 19.14 -4.86 -13.70
N GLU A 243 17.91 -5.24 -14.03
CA GLU A 243 17.09 -4.58 -15.05
C GLU A 243 16.69 -3.18 -14.57
N GLN A 244 16.25 -3.07 -13.31
CA GLN A 244 15.93 -1.81 -12.66
C GLN A 244 17.15 -0.90 -12.50
N MET A 245 18.32 -1.45 -12.21
CA MET A 245 19.56 -0.67 -12.16
C MET A 245 19.94 -0.09 -13.53
N ARG A 246 19.70 -0.81 -14.63
CA ARG A 246 19.95 -0.29 -15.99
C ARG A 246 19.01 0.84 -16.34
N GLU A 247 17.73 0.70 -15.99
CA GLU A 247 16.71 1.73 -16.21
C GLU A 247 17.01 2.99 -15.39
N LEU A 248 17.32 2.85 -14.10
CA LEU A 248 17.58 3.98 -13.19
C LEU A 248 18.88 4.73 -13.48
N THR A 249 19.89 4.06 -14.04
CA THR A 249 21.21 4.65 -14.30
C THR A 249 21.46 4.98 -15.77
N GLY A 250 20.60 4.51 -16.68
CA GLY A 250 20.84 4.53 -18.11
C GLY A 250 22.04 3.70 -18.56
N ALA A 251 22.59 2.84 -17.69
CA ALA A 251 23.77 2.05 -18.00
C ALA A 251 23.44 0.91 -18.98
N HIS A 252 24.21 0.80 -20.06
CA HIS A 252 24.08 -0.31 -21.02
C HIS A 252 24.36 -1.68 -20.39
N THR A 253 25.15 -1.72 -19.31
CA THR A 253 25.50 -2.93 -18.58
C THR A 253 25.51 -2.65 -17.08
N ALA A 254 24.62 -3.31 -16.34
CA ALA A 254 24.71 -3.45 -14.89
C ALA A 254 25.21 -4.85 -14.53
N ILE A 255 26.06 -4.96 -13.51
CA ILE A 255 26.57 -6.22 -12.95
C ILE A 255 26.29 -6.18 -11.44
N LEU A 256 25.50 -7.11 -10.94
CA LEU A 256 25.22 -7.25 -9.52
C LEU A 256 26.27 -8.17 -8.88
N ILE A 257 27.07 -7.65 -7.96
CA ILE A 257 28.07 -8.43 -7.22
C ILE A 257 27.58 -8.58 -5.79
N ALA A 258 27.13 -9.79 -5.43
CA ALA A 258 26.77 -10.14 -4.06
C ALA A 258 28.04 -10.62 -3.31
N HIS A 259 28.39 -9.95 -2.22
CA HIS A 259 29.45 -10.41 -1.31
C HIS A 259 28.84 -11.12 -0.11
N PRO A 260 29.32 -12.32 0.26
CA PRO A 260 28.77 -13.09 1.38
C PRO A 260 28.96 -12.42 2.76
N GLU A 261 29.84 -11.43 2.90
CA GLU A 261 30.17 -10.78 4.19
C GLU A 261 29.80 -9.29 4.28
N GLY A 262 29.04 -8.75 3.33
CA GLY A 262 28.77 -7.31 3.30
C GLY A 262 29.98 -6.48 2.83
N VAL A 263 29.73 -5.22 2.46
CA VAL A 263 30.65 -4.42 1.64
C VAL A 263 31.88 -3.97 2.44
N HIS A 264 33.02 -4.64 2.25
CA HIS A 264 34.32 -4.02 2.45
C HIS A 264 34.74 -3.30 1.16
N SER A 265 35.14 -2.04 1.30
CA SER A 265 35.43 -1.07 0.25
C SER A 265 36.12 -1.65 -0.99
N HIS A 266 35.46 -1.56 -2.15
CA HIS A 266 36.12 -1.71 -3.44
C HIS A 266 36.53 -0.35 -3.99
N ARG A 267 37.83 -0.16 -4.25
CA ARG A 267 38.33 0.90 -5.12
C ARG A 267 38.30 0.37 -6.55
N ILE A 268 37.43 0.93 -7.38
CA ILE A 268 37.47 0.72 -8.82
C ILE A 268 38.61 1.59 -9.37
N MET A 269 39.56 0.97 -10.07
CA MET A 269 40.60 1.66 -10.84
C MET A 269 40.07 2.05 -12.22
#